data_AF-X5MP69-F1
#
_entry.id   AF-X5MP69-F1
#
_cell.length_a   1.000
_cell.length_b   1.000
_cell.length_c   1.000
_cell.angle_alpha   90.00
_cell.angle_beta   90.00
_cell.angle_gamma   90.00
#
_symmetry.space_group_name_H-M   'P 1'
#
loop_
_entity.id
_entity.type
_entity.pdbx_description
1 polymer ?
#
loop_
_entity_poly.entity_id
_entity_poly.type
_entity_poly.pdbx_seq_one_letter_code
_entity_poly.pdbx_strand_id
1 'polypeptide(L)'
;MTLLAASFYAPRLDVTFWLTPRDLPGDYVVAVSNPDVVPVKIADGKRALTDAPPRMVFSQIMLPAEVPPLEVAAGKTGLVPFASAPIDAGLARDNRPAIALMIDDLGVVPDRSAHALRLPTEVTLSFLPYGPVSRPLAQAAAAKGHEIFLHVPMEPRGQANPGPNALMTKDSDRQLRAKLDKQIADLADAAPLAGINNHMGSRATADRRVMDEVMRGAAERGLVFVDSITTRNSKARVAAATYDVPFIARDVFLDHGEGEDFLLAQLDELERQARTRGIAVAIAHPHSTSLEILDVWVRGLEAKGLRLVTIREAIDMQSRRSQLAMAQ
;
A
#
# COMPACT_ATOMS: atom_id res chain seq x y z
N MET A 1 -1.52 22.48 -49.96
CA MET A 1 -2.85 21.88 -49.79
C MET A 1 -2.67 20.60 -48.98
N THR A 2 -2.59 20.67 -47.65
CA THR A 2 -3.64 20.73 -46.60
C THR A 2 -3.93 19.32 -46.05
N LEU A 3 -3.54 19.11 -44.78
CA LEU A 3 -3.97 18.02 -43.90
C LEU A 3 -5.50 18.00 -43.74
N LEU A 4 -6.09 16.83 -43.50
CA LEU A 4 -7.36 16.73 -42.79
C LEU A 4 -7.41 15.48 -41.90
N ALA A 5 -7.83 15.71 -40.67
CA ALA A 5 -8.02 14.78 -39.56
C ALA A 5 -9.47 14.25 -39.49
N ALA A 6 -9.69 13.23 -38.65
CA ALA A 6 -10.91 12.80 -37.93
C ALA A 6 -11.02 11.26 -37.95
N SER A 7 -11.58 10.51 -37.00
CA SER A 7 -11.99 10.68 -35.59
C SER A 7 -12.35 9.27 -35.10
N PHE A 8 -12.11 8.97 -33.81
CA PHE A 8 -12.44 7.70 -33.16
C PHE A 8 -13.96 7.47 -33.02
N TYR A 9 -14.39 6.20 -33.07
CA TYR A 9 -15.60 5.71 -32.39
C TYR A 9 -15.52 4.19 -32.15
N ALA A 10 -15.53 3.76 -30.88
CA ALA A 10 -15.92 2.41 -30.47
C ALA A 10 -16.51 2.46 -29.03
N PRO A 11 -17.52 1.62 -28.71
CA PRO A 11 -18.52 1.90 -27.68
C PRO A 11 -18.10 1.45 -26.27
N ARG A 12 -18.53 2.20 -25.25
CA ARG A 12 -18.45 1.80 -23.83
C ARG A 12 -19.43 0.66 -23.57
N LEU A 13 -18.93 -0.42 -22.97
CA LEU A 13 -19.73 -1.49 -22.36
C LEU A 13 -20.19 -1.03 -20.98
N ASP A 14 -21.51 -0.91 -20.79
CA ASP A 14 -22.12 -0.75 -19.47
C ASP A 14 -22.18 -2.10 -18.75
N VAL A 15 -21.45 -2.22 -17.64
CA VAL A 15 -21.59 -3.36 -16.72
C VAL A 15 -22.27 -2.87 -15.46
N THR A 16 -23.54 -3.24 -15.29
CA THR A 16 -24.34 -2.94 -14.10
C THR A 16 -24.22 -4.09 -13.09
N PHE A 17 -23.73 -3.79 -11.88
CA PHE A 17 -23.77 -4.74 -10.76
C PHE A 17 -24.97 -4.44 -9.85
N TRP A 18 -25.68 -5.49 -9.44
CA TRP A 18 -26.76 -5.41 -8.46
C TRP A 18 -26.20 -5.79 -7.10
N LEU A 19 -26.19 -4.85 -6.15
CA LEU A 19 -25.95 -5.13 -4.74
C LEU A 19 -27.28 -5.02 -4.00
N THR A 20 -27.77 -6.13 -3.44
CA THR A 20 -28.87 -6.13 -2.48
C THR A 20 -28.30 -6.03 -1.05
N PRO A 21 -28.58 -4.96 -0.30
CA PRO A 21 -28.24 -4.88 1.12
C PRO A 21 -29.07 -5.89 1.92
N ARG A 22 -28.44 -6.68 2.80
CA ARG A 22 -29.12 -7.75 3.56
C ARG A 22 -30.00 -7.28 4.73
N ASP A 23 -29.99 -5.98 5.07
CA ASP A 23 -30.63 -5.49 6.30
C ASP A 23 -31.67 -4.36 6.09
N LEU A 24 -32.29 -4.27 4.91
CA LEU A 24 -33.44 -3.38 4.68
C LEU A 24 -34.72 -4.21 4.45
N PRO A 25 -35.83 -3.97 5.19
CA PRO A 25 -37.08 -4.68 4.94
C PRO A 25 -37.75 -4.10 3.68
N GLY A 26 -37.51 -4.73 2.53
CA GLY A 26 -38.12 -4.41 1.24
C GLY A 26 -37.15 -4.48 0.07
N ASP A 27 -37.66 -4.76 -1.14
CA ASP A 27 -36.85 -4.82 -2.37
C ASP A 27 -36.48 -3.42 -2.87
N TYR A 28 -35.43 -2.81 -2.31
CA TYR A 28 -34.95 -1.50 -2.76
C TYR A 28 -33.97 -1.63 -3.93
N VAL A 29 -34.03 -0.68 -4.87
CA VAL A 29 -33.08 -0.53 -5.99
C VAL A 29 -32.38 0.81 -5.82
N VAL A 30 -31.05 0.82 -5.81
CA VAL A 30 -30.24 2.04 -5.78
C VAL A 30 -30.02 2.49 -7.23
N ALA A 31 -30.64 3.60 -7.62
CA ALA A 31 -30.35 4.27 -8.89
C ALA A 31 -29.35 5.39 -8.64
N VAL A 32 -28.19 5.33 -9.30
CA VAL A 32 -27.20 6.41 -9.29
C VAL A 32 -27.46 7.27 -10.52
N SER A 33 -28.07 8.45 -10.34
CA SER A 33 -28.24 9.41 -11.43
C SER A 33 -27.04 10.34 -11.52
N ASN A 34 -26.38 10.37 -12.67
CA ASN A 34 -25.50 11.46 -13.07
C ASN A 34 -26.40 12.65 -13.49
N PRO A 35 -26.21 13.89 -12.99
CA PRO A 35 -27.10 15.02 -13.30
C PRO A 35 -27.22 15.35 -14.80
N ASP A 36 -26.31 14.85 -15.64
CA ASP A 36 -26.35 15.04 -17.10
C ASP A 36 -26.89 13.82 -17.87
N VAL A 37 -27.45 12.81 -17.20
CA VAL A 37 -27.98 11.60 -17.85
C VAL A 37 -29.43 11.36 -17.44
N VAL A 38 -30.31 11.46 -18.46
CA VAL A 38 -31.72 11.07 -18.60
C VAL A 38 -32.42 10.53 -17.33
N PRO A 39 -33.61 11.06 -16.97
CA PRO A 39 -34.35 10.59 -15.79
C PRO A 39 -34.66 9.10 -15.84
N VAL A 40 -34.27 8.38 -14.79
CA VAL A 40 -34.55 6.95 -14.62
C VAL A 40 -36.02 6.75 -14.27
N LYS A 41 -36.73 5.91 -15.04
CA LYS A 41 -38.13 5.56 -14.77
C LYS A 41 -38.18 4.49 -13.68
N ILE A 42 -38.75 4.82 -12.52
CA ILE A 42 -38.90 3.90 -11.39
C ILE A 42 -40.07 2.95 -11.67
N ALA A 43 -39.86 1.65 -11.46
CA ALA A 43 -40.89 0.63 -11.62
C ALA A 43 -42.03 0.80 -10.60
N ASP A 44 -43.26 0.47 -11.02
CA ASP A 44 -44.45 0.59 -10.18
C ASP A 44 -44.28 -0.16 -8.84
N GLY A 45 -44.57 0.53 -7.73
CA GLY A 45 -44.44 0.00 -6.38
C GLY A 45 -43.10 0.28 -5.67
N LYS A 46 -42.12 0.92 -6.32
CA LYS A 46 -40.84 1.31 -5.70
C LYS A 46 -40.75 2.82 -5.41
N ARG A 47 -40.03 3.20 -4.35
CA ARG A 47 -39.82 4.62 -3.94
C ARG A 47 -38.36 5.02 -4.09
N ALA A 48 -38.13 6.26 -4.56
CA ALA A 48 -36.82 6.88 -4.60
C ALA A 48 -36.34 7.23 -3.18
N LEU A 49 -35.05 7.07 -2.92
CA LEU A 49 -34.42 7.34 -1.63
C LEU A 49 -34.00 8.82 -1.54
N THR A 50 -34.94 9.75 -1.70
CA THR A 50 -34.66 11.20 -1.64
C THR A 50 -34.71 11.78 -0.22
N ASP A 51 -35.26 11.03 0.74
CA ASP A 51 -35.59 11.56 2.08
C ASP A 51 -34.67 11.03 3.21
N ALA A 52 -33.52 10.43 2.87
CA ALA A 52 -32.52 10.06 3.87
C ALA A 52 -31.73 11.30 4.32
N PRO A 53 -31.44 11.46 5.63
CA PRO A 53 -30.70 12.61 6.14
C PRO A 53 -29.30 12.71 5.48
N PRO A 54 -28.76 13.94 5.28
CA PRO A 54 -27.55 14.17 4.48
C PRO A 54 -26.31 13.71 5.25
N ARG A 55 -26.05 12.41 5.25
CA ARG A 55 -24.75 11.80 5.52
C ARG A 55 -24.61 10.62 4.56
N MET A 56 -23.49 10.63 3.83
CA MET A 56 -23.16 9.79 2.68
C MET A 56 -23.76 10.25 1.35
N VAL A 57 -23.08 11.22 0.73
CA VAL A 57 -22.96 11.23 -0.72
C VAL A 57 -21.52 10.84 -1.03
N PHE A 58 -21.33 9.62 -1.51
CA PHE A 58 -20.08 9.17 -2.14
C PHE A 58 -19.89 9.98 -3.43
N SER A 59 -19.34 11.19 -3.33
CA SER A 59 -19.04 11.99 -4.50
C SER A 59 -17.70 11.54 -5.10
N GLN A 60 -17.83 10.75 -6.18
CA GLN A 60 -16.98 10.72 -7.37
C GLN A 60 -15.52 10.29 -7.19
N ILE A 61 -15.29 8.97 -7.20
CA ILE A 61 -14.06 8.41 -7.76
C ILE A 61 -14.22 8.48 -9.28
N MET A 62 -13.66 9.51 -9.92
CA MET A 62 -13.34 9.42 -11.34
C MET A 62 -12.15 8.47 -11.47
N LEU A 63 -12.36 7.29 -12.03
CA LEU A 63 -11.26 6.51 -12.62
C LEU A 63 -10.78 7.30 -13.85
N PRO A 64 -9.47 7.54 -14.02
CA PRO A 64 -8.98 8.09 -15.29
C PRO A 64 -9.35 7.14 -16.42
N ALA A 65 -9.88 7.71 -17.51
CA ALA A 65 -10.14 6.99 -18.73
C ALA A 65 -8.80 6.60 -19.39
N GLU A 66 -8.72 5.33 -19.78
CA GLU A 66 -7.71 4.72 -20.64
C GLU A 66 -6.25 4.85 -20.15
N VAL A 67 -5.84 3.88 -19.32
CA VAL A 67 -4.44 3.43 -19.29
C VAL A 67 -4.22 2.57 -20.54
N PRO A 68 -3.20 2.83 -21.38
CA PRO A 68 -2.89 1.93 -22.49
C PRO A 68 -2.66 0.51 -21.94
N PRO A 69 -3.08 -0.54 -22.65
CA PRO A 69 -2.84 -1.90 -22.20
C PRO A 69 -1.34 -2.10 -22.00
N LEU A 70 -0.95 -2.45 -20.78
CA LEU A 70 0.39 -2.96 -20.54
C LEU A 70 0.49 -4.27 -21.36
N GLU A 71 1.32 -4.29 -22.40
CA GLU A 71 1.65 -5.54 -23.08
C GLU A 71 2.45 -6.42 -22.10
N VAL A 72 1.73 -7.25 -21.36
CA VAL A 72 2.32 -8.37 -20.64
C VAL A 72 2.72 -9.38 -21.70
N ALA A 73 4.00 -9.39 -22.06
CA ALA A 73 4.57 -10.44 -22.89
C ALA A 73 4.15 -11.80 -22.31
N ALA A 74 3.45 -12.59 -23.13
CA ALA A 74 2.81 -13.82 -22.69
C ALA A 74 3.79 -14.72 -21.92
N GLY A 75 3.46 -15.03 -20.66
CA GLY A 75 4.05 -16.15 -19.94
C GLY A 75 4.94 -15.85 -18.72
N LYS A 76 4.89 -14.68 -18.08
CA LYS A 76 5.49 -14.49 -16.74
C LYS A 76 4.56 -13.71 -15.80
N THR A 77 4.27 -14.32 -14.67
CA THR A 77 3.45 -13.83 -13.56
C THR A 77 4.05 -12.58 -12.90
N GLY A 78 3.26 -11.50 -12.84
CA GLY A 78 3.03 -10.63 -11.66
C GLY A 78 4.20 -10.03 -10.86
N LEU A 79 5.43 -10.03 -11.37
CA LEU A 79 6.59 -9.43 -10.70
C LEU A 79 7.10 -8.26 -11.53
N VAL A 80 7.13 -7.06 -10.93
CA VAL A 80 7.85 -5.93 -11.52
C VAL A 80 9.28 -6.01 -10.99
N PRO A 81 10.29 -6.32 -11.81
CA PRO A 81 11.67 -6.28 -11.36
C PRO A 81 11.97 -4.88 -10.84
N PHE A 82 12.65 -4.79 -9.69
CA PHE A 82 13.20 -3.53 -9.16
C PHE A 82 14.00 -2.73 -10.21
N ALA A 83 14.51 -3.42 -11.25
CA ALA A 83 15.41 -2.86 -12.26
C ALA A 83 14.76 -2.21 -13.51
N SER A 84 13.42 -2.08 -13.63
CA SER A 84 12.84 -1.70 -14.94
C SER A 84 11.88 -0.52 -15.00
N ALA A 85 11.72 0.29 -13.95
CA ALA A 85 11.10 1.61 -14.10
C ALA A 85 12.20 2.66 -14.25
N PRO A 86 12.36 3.32 -15.41
CA PRO A 86 13.25 4.47 -15.51
C PRO A 86 12.70 5.56 -14.59
N ILE A 87 13.36 5.78 -13.46
CA ILE A 87 13.11 6.97 -12.62
C ILE A 87 13.53 8.17 -13.45
N ASP A 88 12.61 9.12 -13.63
CA ASP A 88 12.88 10.37 -14.32
C ASP A 88 14.13 11.03 -13.72
N ALA A 89 15.16 11.23 -14.53
CA ALA A 89 16.46 11.78 -14.12
C ALA A 89 16.34 13.19 -13.49
N GLY A 90 15.20 13.86 -13.66
CA GLY A 90 14.86 15.10 -12.96
C GLY A 90 14.72 14.95 -11.43
N LEU A 91 14.21 13.82 -10.93
CA LEU A 91 14.06 13.54 -9.49
C LEU A 91 15.40 13.28 -8.79
N ALA A 92 16.43 12.89 -9.56
CA ALA A 92 17.78 12.61 -9.05
C ALA A 92 18.57 13.87 -8.66
N ARG A 93 18.05 15.08 -8.90
CA ARG A 93 18.71 16.35 -8.55
C ARG A 93 18.08 17.10 -7.38
N ASP A 94 16.94 16.63 -6.86
CA ASP A 94 16.29 17.26 -5.72
C ASP A 94 16.86 16.70 -4.40
N ASN A 95 17.75 17.49 -3.78
CA ASN A 95 18.43 17.17 -2.53
C ASN A 95 17.61 17.48 -1.27
N ARG A 96 16.32 17.84 -1.39
CA ARG A 96 15.46 18.04 -0.21
C ARG A 96 15.36 16.76 0.61
N PRO A 97 15.26 16.86 1.95
CA PRO A 97 15.03 15.70 2.79
C PRO A 97 13.72 15.00 2.42
N ALA A 98 13.75 13.68 2.40
CA ALA A 98 12.62 12.86 1.99
C ALA A 98 12.00 12.08 3.16
N ILE A 99 10.70 11.82 3.05
CA ILE A 99 9.96 10.95 3.94
C ILE A 99 9.27 9.89 3.11
N ALA A 100 9.46 8.62 3.47
CA ALA A 100 8.62 7.54 2.99
C ALA A 100 7.60 7.16 4.06
N LEU A 101 6.34 7.04 3.66
CA LEU A 101 5.23 6.68 4.54
C LEU A 101 4.58 5.39 4.03
N MET A 102 4.43 4.42 4.92
CA MET A 102 3.69 3.19 4.69
C MET A 102 2.47 3.10 5.61
N ILE A 103 1.33 2.65 5.08
CA ILE A 103 0.14 2.28 5.86
C ILE A 103 0.02 0.76 5.89
N ASP A 104 0.19 0.18 7.08
CA ASP A 104 0.10 -1.26 7.36
C ASP A 104 -1.34 -1.71 7.62
N ASP A 105 -1.57 -3.01 7.85
CA ASP A 105 -2.86 -3.60 8.27
C ASP A 105 -4.06 -3.36 7.33
N LEU A 106 -3.82 -3.03 6.07
CA LEU A 106 -4.90 -2.81 5.11
C LEU A 106 -5.59 -4.14 4.75
N GLY A 107 -6.89 -4.02 4.45
CA GLY A 107 -7.72 -5.10 3.93
C GLY A 107 -8.64 -5.75 4.97
N VAL A 108 -8.38 -5.58 6.27
CA VAL A 108 -9.20 -6.16 7.35
C VAL A 108 -10.46 -5.33 7.60
N VAL A 109 -10.33 -4.01 7.69
CA VAL A 109 -11.46 -3.10 7.93
C VAL A 109 -11.75 -2.32 6.64
N PRO A 110 -12.84 -2.61 5.91
CA PRO A 110 -13.06 -2.07 4.56
C PRO A 110 -13.03 -0.55 4.47
N ASP A 111 -13.82 0.16 5.29
CA ASP A 111 -13.94 1.62 5.21
C ASP A 111 -12.61 2.33 5.47
N ARG A 112 -11.89 1.87 6.50
CA ARG A 112 -10.57 2.39 6.87
C ARG A 112 -9.52 2.09 5.81
N SER A 113 -9.56 0.89 5.24
CA SER A 113 -8.63 0.50 4.17
C SER A 113 -8.89 1.31 2.90
N ALA A 114 -10.15 1.55 2.56
CA ALA A 114 -10.54 2.37 1.41
C ALA A 114 -10.17 3.85 1.59
N HIS A 115 -10.17 4.37 2.82
CA HIS A 115 -9.68 5.72 3.11
C HIS A 115 -8.20 5.86 2.74
N ALA A 116 -7.34 4.90 3.09
CA ALA A 116 -5.91 4.97 2.77
C ALA A 116 -5.61 5.16 1.27
N LEU A 117 -6.49 4.70 0.36
CA LEU A 117 -6.39 4.91 -1.09
C LEU A 117 -6.67 6.37 -1.55
N ARG A 118 -6.98 7.29 -0.62
CA ARG A 118 -7.14 8.73 -0.88
C ARG A 118 -5.86 9.53 -0.63
N LEU A 119 -4.89 8.92 0.05
CA LEU A 119 -3.59 9.52 0.26
C LEU A 119 -2.85 9.66 -1.10
N PRO A 120 -1.84 10.54 -1.18
CA PRO A 120 -0.99 10.64 -2.37
C PRO A 120 -0.38 9.30 -2.76
N THR A 121 -0.12 9.09 -4.04
CA THR A 121 0.37 7.81 -4.60
C THR A 121 1.76 7.42 -4.10
N GLU A 122 2.52 8.40 -3.61
CA GLU A 122 3.81 8.19 -2.95
C GLU A 122 3.68 7.46 -1.62
N VAL A 123 2.50 7.49 -0.97
CA VAL A 123 2.23 6.67 0.21
C VAL A 123 2.11 5.21 -0.21
N THR A 124 2.98 4.38 0.40
CA THR A 124 3.03 2.94 0.16
C THR A 124 1.95 2.23 0.99
N LEU A 125 1.23 1.30 0.37
CA LEU A 125 0.09 0.62 0.99
C LEU A 125 0.41 -0.87 1.20
N SER A 126 0.37 -1.34 2.45
CA SER A 126 0.68 -2.73 2.79
C SER A 126 -0.55 -3.50 3.26
N PHE A 127 -0.85 -4.60 2.59
CA PHE A 127 -2.08 -5.36 2.79
C PHE A 127 -1.83 -6.68 3.50
N LEU A 128 -2.63 -6.98 4.53
CA LEU A 128 -2.67 -8.30 5.13
C LEU A 128 -3.23 -9.31 4.11
N PRO A 129 -2.68 -10.52 4.00
CA PRO A 129 -3.07 -11.48 2.96
C PRO A 129 -4.46 -12.09 3.16
N TYR A 130 -5.09 -11.85 4.31
CA TYR A 130 -6.33 -12.52 4.73
C TYR A 130 -7.51 -11.57 4.94
N GLY A 131 -7.34 -10.26 4.70
CA GLY A 131 -8.43 -9.31 4.84
C GLY A 131 -9.51 -9.52 3.77
N PRO A 132 -10.81 -9.41 4.11
CA PRO A 132 -11.91 -9.66 3.17
C PRO A 132 -11.87 -8.77 1.92
N VAL A 133 -11.24 -7.59 2.02
CA VAL A 133 -11.11 -6.66 0.90
C VAL A 133 -9.66 -6.42 0.47
N SER A 134 -8.69 -7.21 0.96
CA SER A 134 -7.28 -7.04 0.63
C SER A 134 -7.01 -7.09 -0.87
N ARG A 135 -7.51 -8.13 -1.54
CA ARG A 135 -7.32 -8.32 -2.99
C ARG A 135 -7.96 -7.19 -3.82
N PRO A 136 -9.29 -6.92 -3.71
CA PRO A 136 -9.91 -5.87 -4.53
C PRO A 136 -9.34 -4.47 -4.24
N LEU A 137 -8.97 -4.16 -2.99
CA LEU A 137 -8.36 -2.87 -2.68
C LEU A 137 -6.91 -2.76 -3.12
N ALA A 138 -6.11 -3.83 -3.05
CA ALA A 138 -4.76 -3.83 -3.59
C ALA A 138 -4.78 -3.59 -5.11
N GLN A 139 -5.72 -4.23 -5.83
CA GLN A 139 -5.93 -4.00 -7.26
C GLN A 139 -6.30 -2.54 -7.55
N ALA A 140 -7.26 -1.99 -6.81
CA ALA A 140 -7.69 -0.60 -6.98
C ALA A 140 -6.58 0.41 -6.63
N ALA A 141 -5.78 0.13 -5.59
CA ALA A 141 -4.64 0.93 -5.19
C ALA A 141 -3.53 0.92 -6.25
N ALA A 142 -3.21 -0.26 -6.80
CA ALA A 142 -2.25 -0.38 -7.88
C ALA A 142 -2.70 0.37 -9.14
N ALA A 143 -3.99 0.29 -9.50
CA ALA A 143 -4.56 1.02 -10.62
C ALA A 143 -4.48 2.56 -10.44
N LYS A 144 -4.44 3.05 -9.20
CA LYS A 144 -4.21 4.46 -8.87
C LYS A 144 -2.72 4.86 -8.88
N GLY A 145 -1.81 3.90 -8.94
CA GLY A 145 -0.36 4.14 -8.93
C GLY A 145 0.31 4.05 -7.55
N HIS A 146 -0.39 3.56 -6.53
CA HIS A 146 0.26 3.28 -5.25
C HIS A 146 1.28 2.14 -5.36
N GLU A 147 2.34 2.23 -4.57
CA GLU A 147 3.24 1.12 -4.33
C GLU A 147 2.60 0.12 -3.35
N ILE A 148 2.51 -1.15 -3.75
CA ILE A 148 1.79 -2.20 -3.00
C ILE A 148 2.77 -3.15 -2.33
N PHE A 149 2.55 -3.39 -1.03
CA PHE A 149 3.29 -4.34 -0.23
C PHE A 149 2.39 -5.44 0.32
N LEU A 150 2.98 -6.62 0.52
CA LEU A 150 2.38 -7.67 1.32
C LEU A 150 2.80 -7.52 2.79
N HIS A 151 1.81 -7.40 3.68
CA HIS A 151 2.02 -7.35 5.12
C HIS A 151 1.99 -8.77 5.70
N VAL A 152 3.17 -9.38 5.86
CA VAL A 152 3.32 -10.80 6.17
C VAL A 152 3.09 -11.07 7.67
N PRO A 153 2.07 -11.85 8.06
CA PRO A 153 1.85 -12.30 9.44
C PRO A 153 3.03 -13.10 9.98
N MET A 154 3.58 -12.67 11.12
CA MET A 154 4.74 -13.30 11.73
C MET A 154 4.58 -13.45 13.24
N GLU A 155 5.18 -14.51 13.81
CA GLU A 155 5.02 -14.85 15.22
C GLU A 155 5.46 -13.72 16.17
N PRO A 156 4.54 -13.19 17.01
CA PRO A 156 4.89 -12.25 18.06
C PRO A 156 5.39 -12.97 19.32
N ARG A 157 6.11 -12.23 20.17
CA ARG A 157 6.22 -12.58 21.58
C ARG A 157 4.85 -12.45 22.27
N GLY A 158 4.58 -13.30 23.25
CA GLY A 158 3.28 -13.36 23.93
C GLY A 158 2.27 -14.27 23.22
N GLN A 159 0.98 -14.01 23.42
CA GLN A 159 -0.15 -14.85 22.98
C GLN A 159 -0.98 -14.22 21.85
N ALA A 160 -0.61 -13.04 21.36
CA ALA A 160 -1.33 -12.38 20.27
C ALA A 160 -1.36 -13.27 19.02
N ASN A 161 -2.50 -13.31 18.34
CA ASN A 161 -2.66 -14.08 17.11
C ASN A 161 -2.35 -13.18 15.90
N PRO A 162 -1.27 -13.44 15.14
CA PRO A 162 -0.93 -12.65 13.94
C PRO A 162 -1.85 -12.91 12.75
N GLY A 163 -2.72 -13.93 12.82
CA GLY A 163 -3.63 -14.32 11.75
C GLY A 163 -3.22 -15.61 11.04
N PRO A 164 -4.03 -16.05 10.05
CA PRO A 164 -3.81 -17.29 9.33
C PRO A 164 -2.47 -17.29 8.56
N ASN A 165 -1.89 -18.47 8.39
CA ASN A 165 -0.62 -18.70 7.66
C ASN A 165 0.58 -17.91 8.19
N ALA A 166 0.53 -17.40 9.42
CA ALA A 166 1.67 -16.72 9.99
C ALA A 166 2.92 -17.60 10.05
N LEU A 167 4.06 -16.96 9.79
CA LEU A 167 5.38 -17.57 9.82
C LEU A 167 5.81 -17.72 11.28
N MET A 168 5.92 -18.98 11.74
CA MET A 168 6.23 -19.32 13.12
C MET A 168 7.64 -19.88 13.23
N THR A 169 8.36 -19.60 14.31
CA THR A 169 9.71 -20.14 14.55
C THR A 169 9.70 -21.66 14.73
N LYS A 170 8.54 -22.27 15.01
CA LYS A 170 8.36 -23.72 15.04
C LYS A 170 8.16 -24.37 13.67
N ASP A 171 7.84 -23.58 12.64
CA ASP A 171 7.64 -24.11 11.29
C ASP A 171 8.98 -24.59 10.72
N SER A 172 8.97 -25.73 10.03
CA SER A 172 10.10 -26.16 9.20
C SER A 172 10.31 -25.18 8.03
N ASP A 173 11.51 -25.17 7.45
CA ASP A 173 11.83 -24.29 6.30
C ASP A 173 10.85 -24.49 5.13
N ARG A 174 10.44 -25.74 4.87
CA ARG A 174 9.40 -26.05 3.87
C ARG A 174 8.05 -25.40 4.20
N GLN A 175 7.65 -25.42 5.47
CA GLN A 175 6.38 -24.80 5.89
C GLN A 175 6.44 -23.28 5.82
N LEU A 176 7.55 -22.67 6.28
CA LEU A 176 7.80 -21.24 6.15
C LEU A 176 7.68 -20.81 4.68
N ARG A 177 8.40 -21.51 3.81
CA ARG A 177 8.41 -21.26 2.38
C ARG A 177 7.03 -21.41 1.74
N ALA A 178 6.32 -22.51 2.02
CA ALA A 178 4.99 -22.75 1.46
C ALA A 178 3.97 -21.69 1.91
N LYS A 179 4.01 -21.27 3.17
CA LYS A 179 3.14 -20.20 3.70
C LYS A 179 3.46 -18.85 3.05
N LEU A 180 4.74 -18.51 2.91
CA LEU A 180 5.16 -17.26 2.28
C LEU A 180 4.76 -17.24 0.80
N ASP A 181 5.09 -18.29 0.05
CA ASP A 181 4.78 -18.42 -1.37
C ASP A 181 3.27 -18.29 -1.63
N LYS A 182 2.46 -18.94 -0.78
CA LYS A 182 1.00 -18.82 -0.86
C LYS A 182 0.54 -17.37 -0.68
N GLN A 183 0.99 -16.70 0.37
CA GLN A 183 0.55 -15.33 0.67
C GLN A 183 0.99 -14.33 -0.39
N ILE A 184 2.20 -14.49 -0.94
CA ILE A 184 2.68 -13.71 -2.08
C ILE A 184 1.80 -13.97 -3.31
N ALA A 185 1.57 -15.23 -3.68
CA ALA A 185 0.76 -15.57 -4.84
C ALA A 185 -0.68 -15.05 -4.71
N ASP A 186 -1.28 -15.18 -3.53
CA ASP A 186 -2.65 -14.74 -3.25
C ASP A 186 -2.84 -13.23 -3.48
N LEU A 187 -1.83 -12.39 -3.19
CA LEU A 187 -1.93 -10.94 -3.40
C LEU A 187 -1.36 -10.49 -4.76
N ALA A 188 -0.29 -11.13 -5.26
CA ALA A 188 0.33 -10.83 -6.55
C ALA A 188 -0.58 -11.09 -7.75
N ASP A 189 -1.56 -11.97 -7.60
CA ASP A 189 -2.63 -12.21 -8.58
C ASP A 189 -3.60 -11.03 -8.71
N ALA A 190 -3.69 -10.17 -7.68
CA ALA A 190 -4.55 -8.98 -7.70
C ALA A 190 -3.78 -7.69 -8.05
N ALA A 191 -2.52 -7.57 -7.64
CA ALA A 191 -1.71 -6.37 -7.86
C ALA A 191 -0.21 -6.70 -7.94
N PRO A 192 0.59 -5.96 -8.73
CA PRO A 192 2.04 -6.09 -8.70
C PRO A 192 2.59 -5.69 -7.33
N LEU A 193 3.38 -6.58 -6.72
CA LEU A 193 4.01 -6.32 -5.43
C LEU A 193 5.39 -5.68 -5.62
N ALA A 194 5.65 -4.60 -4.91
CA ALA A 194 6.95 -3.96 -4.85
C ALA A 194 7.83 -4.55 -3.75
N GLY A 195 7.22 -5.05 -2.67
CA GLY A 195 7.94 -5.59 -1.54
C GLY A 195 7.03 -6.27 -0.51
N ILE A 196 7.65 -6.66 0.60
CA ILE A 196 6.96 -7.23 1.76
C ILE A 196 7.45 -6.54 3.04
N ASN A 197 6.60 -6.50 4.06
CA ASN A 197 6.99 -6.09 5.42
C ASN A 197 6.35 -7.02 6.47
N ASN A 198 6.83 -6.98 7.70
CA ASN A 198 6.35 -7.88 8.75
C ASN A 198 5.16 -7.30 9.54
N HIS A 199 4.07 -8.05 9.61
CA HIS A 199 3.00 -7.85 10.59
C HIS A 199 3.36 -8.56 11.89
N MET A 200 3.37 -7.80 13.00
CA MET A 200 3.89 -8.26 14.28
C MET A 200 5.32 -8.83 14.15
N GLY A 201 5.55 -10.10 14.50
CA GLY A 201 6.82 -10.78 14.23
C GLY A 201 7.92 -10.61 15.27
N SER A 202 7.68 -10.05 16.46
CA SER A 202 8.75 -9.80 17.44
C SER A 202 9.52 -11.05 17.92
N ARG A 203 8.99 -12.26 17.71
CA ARG A 203 9.71 -13.53 17.87
C ARG A 203 10.32 -14.00 16.55
N ALA A 204 9.54 -14.04 15.48
CA ALA A 204 9.96 -14.49 14.16
C ALA A 204 11.11 -13.66 13.56
N THR A 205 11.04 -12.33 13.62
CA THR A 205 12.10 -11.46 13.07
C THR A 205 13.39 -11.54 13.87
N ALA A 206 13.35 -11.97 15.14
CA ALA A 206 14.54 -12.25 15.93
C ALA A 206 15.19 -13.61 15.61
N ASP A 207 14.50 -14.48 14.87
CA ASP A 207 14.99 -15.78 14.43
C ASP A 207 15.66 -15.66 13.05
N ARG A 208 16.95 -16.01 13.00
CA ARG A 208 17.74 -15.90 11.76
C ARG A 208 17.25 -16.84 10.67
N ARG A 209 16.84 -18.07 11.01
CA ARG A 209 16.38 -19.08 10.04
C ARG A 209 15.07 -18.64 9.40
N VAL A 210 14.16 -18.10 10.21
CA VAL A 210 12.89 -17.55 9.68
C VAL A 210 13.18 -16.39 8.71
N MET A 211 14.02 -15.43 9.11
CA MET A 211 14.34 -14.30 8.25
C MET A 211 15.12 -14.69 6.99
N ASP A 212 15.94 -15.73 7.05
CA ASP A 212 16.64 -16.24 5.86
C ASP A 212 15.66 -16.80 4.82
N GLU A 213 14.64 -17.56 5.24
CA GLU A 213 13.61 -18.04 4.32
C GLU A 213 12.74 -16.91 3.77
N VAL A 214 12.43 -15.89 4.58
CA VAL A 214 11.72 -14.69 4.12
C VAL A 214 12.51 -13.95 3.04
N MET A 215 13.79 -13.69 3.30
CA MET A 215 14.65 -12.95 2.36
C MET A 215 14.94 -13.75 1.11
N ARG A 216 15.13 -15.07 1.20
CA ARG A 216 15.23 -15.93 0.01
C ARG A 216 13.98 -15.85 -0.85
N GLY A 217 12.79 -15.96 -0.24
CA GLY A 217 11.51 -15.85 -0.95
C GLY A 217 11.32 -14.49 -1.63
N ALA A 218 11.76 -13.40 -0.97
CA ALA A 218 11.75 -12.05 -1.54
C ALA A 218 12.74 -11.89 -2.70
N ALA A 219 13.98 -12.34 -2.54
CA ALA A 219 15.05 -12.24 -3.53
C ALA A 219 14.69 -12.94 -4.84
N GLU A 220 14.16 -14.18 -4.77
CA GLU A 220 13.71 -14.94 -5.95
C GLU A 220 12.65 -14.22 -6.79
N ARG A 221 11.99 -13.21 -6.20
CA ARG A 221 10.90 -12.46 -6.81
C ARG A 221 11.23 -11.00 -7.07
N GLY A 222 12.46 -10.57 -6.74
CA GLY A 222 12.88 -9.17 -6.85
C GLY A 222 12.11 -8.22 -5.94
N LEU A 223 11.58 -8.73 -4.82
CA LEU A 223 10.83 -7.94 -3.83
C LEU A 223 11.79 -7.30 -2.83
N VAL A 224 11.49 -6.06 -2.43
CA VAL A 224 12.22 -5.40 -1.33
C VAL A 224 11.63 -5.78 0.02
N PHE A 225 12.38 -5.56 1.11
CA PHE A 225 11.90 -5.79 2.47
C PHE A 225 11.92 -4.51 3.32
N VAL A 226 10.80 -4.23 4.00
CA VAL A 226 10.73 -3.22 5.06
C VAL A 226 10.63 -3.92 6.41
N ASP A 227 11.57 -3.64 7.32
CA ASP A 227 11.46 -4.07 8.72
C ASP A 227 10.64 -3.06 9.53
N SER A 228 9.50 -3.49 10.07
CA SER A 228 8.67 -2.67 10.96
C SER A 228 9.29 -2.50 12.36
N ILE A 229 10.41 -3.16 12.65
CA ILE A 229 11.18 -3.10 13.91
C ILE A 229 10.30 -3.37 15.13
N THR A 230 9.61 -4.51 15.12
CA THR A 230 8.79 -4.97 16.27
C THR A 230 9.63 -5.57 17.41
N THR A 231 10.95 -5.65 17.21
CA THR A 231 11.93 -6.05 18.21
C THR A 231 13.30 -5.45 17.90
N ARG A 232 14.05 -5.07 18.94
CA ARG A 232 15.44 -4.58 18.81
C ARG A 232 16.41 -5.65 18.32
N ASN A 233 16.03 -6.92 18.43
CA ASN A 233 16.88 -8.07 18.07
C ASN A 233 16.60 -8.60 16.66
N SER A 234 15.93 -7.82 15.81
CA SER A 234 15.59 -8.25 14.45
C SER A 234 16.84 -8.67 13.66
N LYS A 235 16.73 -9.78 12.94
CA LYS A 235 17.74 -10.33 12.04
C LYS A 235 17.47 -9.96 10.59
N ALA A 236 16.42 -9.18 10.32
CA ALA A 236 16.01 -8.84 8.95
C ALA A 236 17.11 -8.13 8.17
N ARG A 237 17.80 -7.14 8.75
CA ARG A 237 18.91 -6.43 8.07
C ARG A 237 20.04 -7.38 7.67
N VAL A 238 20.44 -8.28 8.56
CA VAL A 238 21.56 -9.21 8.31
C VAL A 238 21.15 -10.26 7.27
N ALA A 239 19.92 -10.77 7.36
CA ALA A 239 19.39 -11.69 6.36
C ALA A 239 19.28 -11.00 4.99
N ALA A 240 18.75 -9.77 4.92
CA ALA A 240 18.64 -9.02 3.68
C ALA A 240 19.99 -8.83 2.99
N ALA A 241 21.03 -8.47 3.76
CA ALA A 241 22.40 -8.38 3.24
C ALA A 241 22.97 -9.74 2.79
N THR A 242 22.51 -10.87 3.36
CA THR A 242 22.97 -12.22 2.96
C THR A 242 22.37 -12.66 1.63
N TYR A 243 21.17 -12.19 1.30
CA TYR A 243 20.43 -12.59 0.10
C TYR A 243 20.27 -11.46 -0.91
N ASP A 244 21.05 -10.38 -0.76
CA ASP A 244 21.03 -9.19 -1.62
C ASP A 244 19.62 -8.60 -1.83
N VAL A 245 18.81 -8.61 -0.77
CA VAL A 245 17.47 -8.03 -0.78
C VAL A 245 17.56 -6.53 -0.46
N PRO A 246 17.04 -5.64 -1.32
CA PRO A 246 16.96 -4.22 -0.99
C PRO A 246 16.11 -4.02 0.28
N PHE A 247 16.65 -3.26 1.23
CA PHE A 247 16.16 -3.24 2.59
C PHE A 247 16.10 -1.83 3.16
N ILE A 248 15.04 -1.54 3.91
CA ILE A 248 14.97 -0.38 4.78
C ILE A 248 14.25 -0.74 6.08
N ALA A 249 14.56 -0.01 7.15
CA ALA A 249 13.92 -0.19 8.45
C ALA A 249 13.10 1.06 8.78
N ARG A 250 11.98 0.88 9.46
CA ARG A 250 11.18 1.98 10.01
C ARG A 250 12.01 2.80 10.99
N ASP A 251 11.94 4.12 10.85
CA ASP A 251 12.51 5.08 11.79
C ASP A 251 11.50 5.49 12.88
N VAL A 252 10.26 5.79 12.48
CA VAL A 252 9.20 6.29 13.38
C VAL A 252 7.94 5.44 13.23
N PHE A 253 7.34 5.05 14.36
CA PHE A 253 6.01 4.42 14.38
C PHE A 253 4.99 5.47 14.83
N LEU A 254 4.08 5.85 13.94
CA LEU A 254 3.29 7.06 14.11
C LEU A 254 2.18 6.92 15.15
N ASP A 255 1.52 5.77 15.21
CA ASP A 255 0.25 5.60 15.95
C ASP A 255 0.27 4.42 16.92
N HIS A 256 1.41 4.17 17.55
CA HIS A 256 1.55 3.15 18.59
C HIS A 256 1.12 3.63 19.99
N GLY A 257 0.83 4.93 20.13
CA GLY A 257 0.26 5.55 21.32
C GLY A 257 -1.13 6.09 21.03
N GLU A 258 -1.82 6.55 22.06
CA GLU A 258 -3.19 7.06 21.94
C GLU A 258 -3.23 8.58 21.80
N GLY A 259 -4.18 9.07 21.02
CA GLY A 259 -4.51 10.50 20.91
C GLY A 259 -3.79 11.25 19.79
N GLU A 260 -4.39 12.38 19.40
CA GLU A 260 -3.91 13.25 18.33
C GLU A 260 -2.55 13.87 18.67
N ASP A 261 -2.38 14.35 19.91
CA ASP A 261 -1.13 14.96 20.37
C ASP A 261 0.08 14.01 20.23
N PHE A 262 -0.13 12.73 20.52
CA PHE A 262 0.90 11.71 20.36
C PHE A 262 1.31 11.57 18.89
N LEU A 263 0.33 11.42 18.00
CA LEU A 263 0.58 11.31 16.56
C LEU A 263 1.30 12.55 16.02
N LEU A 264 0.87 13.75 16.41
CA LEU A 264 1.49 15.00 15.99
C LEU A 264 2.96 15.09 16.45
N ALA A 265 3.26 14.70 17.69
CA ALA A 265 4.64 14.63 18.18
C ALA A 265 5.50 13.62 17.40
N GLN A 266 4.93 12.49 16.97
CA GLN A 266 5.63 11.52 16.13
C GLN A 266 5.87 12.05 14.71
N LEU A 267 4.96 12.84 14.16
CA LEU A 267 5.15 13.53 12.87
C LEU A 267 6.27 14.57 12.97
N ASP A 268 6.33 15.35 14.05
CA ASP A 268 7.44 16.30 14.28
C ASP A 268 8.79 15.58 14.39
N GLU A 269 8.84 14.45 15.09
CA GLU A 269 10.04 13.62 15.17
C GLU A 269 10.44 13.05 13.80
N LEU A 270 9.47 12.62 12.99
CA LEU A 270 9.71 12.14 11.63
C LEU A 270 10.33 13.22 10.75
N GLU A 271 9.77 14.44 10.77
CA GLU A 271 10.32 15.58 10.04
C GLU A 271 11.74 15.92 10.49
N ARG A 272 12.00 15.90 11.81
CA ARG A 272 13.33 16.13 12.38
C ARG A 272 14.33 15.07 11.92
N GLN A 273 13.95 13.79 11.92
CA GLN A 273 14.82 12.72 11.45
C GLN A 273 15.11 12.84 9.95
N ALA A 274 14.10 13.15 9.13
CA ALA A 274 14.29 13.37 7.70
C ALA A 274 15.29 14.50 7.46
N ARG A 275 15.13 15.66 8.10
CA ARG A 275 16.06 16.80 7.97
C ARG A 275 17.49 16.47 8.38
N THR A 276 17.64 15.67 9.43
CA THR A 276 18.95 15.32 9.99
C THR A 276 19.67 14.28 9.13
N ARG A 277 18.95 13.26 8.66
CA ARG A 277 19.53 12.08 7.98
C ARG A 277 19.48 12.19 6.45
N GLY A 278 18.67 13.12 5.94
CA GLY A 278 18.29 13.26 4.53
C GLY A 278 17.09 12.39 4.13
N ILE A 279 16.80 11.34 4.90
CA ILE A 279 15.64 10.49 4.70
C ILE A 279 15.13 9.92 6.02
N ALA A 280 13.81 9.74 6.14
CA ALA A 280 13.20 8.98 7.23
C ALA A 280 12.00 8.14 6.75
N VAL A 281 11.79 7.00 7.38
CA VAL A 281 10.68 6.08 7.08
C VAL A 281 9.71 6.00 8.24
N ALA A 282 8.44 6.24 7.95
CA ALA A 282 7.34 6.08 8.89
C ALA A 282 6.41 4.94 8.49
N ILE A 283 5.86 4.29 9.52
CA ILE A 283 4.72 3.38 9.37
C ILE A 283 3.59 3.91 10.25
N ALA A 284 2.36 3.79 9.76
CA ALA A 284 1.12 3.97 10.51
C ALA A 284 0.14 2.83 10.17
N HIS A 285 -0.98 2.79 10.88
CA HIS A 285 -2.10 1.90 10.62
C HIS A 285 -3.32 2.71 10.18
N PRO A 286 -4.37 2.08 9.63
CA PRO A 286 -5.50 2.78 9.09
C PRO A 286 -6.50 3.17 10.20
N HIS A 287 -6.02 3.68 11.34
CA HIS A 287 -6.88 4.30 12.34
C HIS A 287 -7.49 5.57 11.76
N SER A 288 -8.78 5.82 12.04
CA SER A 288 -9.49 6.97 11.48
C SER A 288 -8.78 8.30 11.78
N THR A 289 -8.38 8.49 13.03
CA THR A 289 -7.59 9.66 13.47
C THR A 289 -6.26 9.78 12.73
N SER A 290 -5.53 8.67 12.55
CA SER A 290 -4.28 8.66 11.78
C SER A 290 -4.50 9.12 10.35
N LEU A 291 -5.49 8.56 9.66
CA LEU A 291 -5.75 8.87 8.26
C LEU A 291 -6.24 10.30 8.05
N GLU A 292 -7.06 10.84 8.95
CA GLU A 292 -7.52 12.23 8.91
C GLU A 292 -6.38 13.24 9.08
N ILE A 293 -5.48 13.00 10.04
CA ILE A 293 -4.31 13.86 10.26
C ILE A 293 -3.32 13.72 9.09
N LEU A 294 -3.08 12.50 8.62
CA LEU A 294 -2.15 12.24 7.51
C LEU A 294 -2.63 12.90 6.21
N ASP A 295 -3.93 12.90 5.91
CA ASP A 295 -4.52 13.55 4.73
C ASP A 295 -4.13 15.04 4.62
N VAL A 296 -4.05 15.73 5.77
CA VAL A 296 -3.65 17.14 5.85
C VAL A 296 -2.13 17.28 5.87
N TRP A 297 -1.46 16.48 6.70
CA TRP A 297 -0.03 16.59 6.93
C TRP A 297 0.79 16.35 5.65
N VAL A 298 0.46 15.32 4.86
CA VAL A 298 1.19 14.99 3.62
C VAL A 298 1.13 16.13 2.60
N ARG A 299 0.02 16.87 2.53
CA ARG A 299 -0.16 18.02 1.62
C ARG A 299 0.69 19.22 2.02
N GLY A 300 1.08 19.31 3.29
CA GLY A 300 1.92 20.39 3.81
C GLY A 300 3.43 20.18 3.62
N LEU A 301 3.86 18.97 3.24
CA LEU A 301 5.29 18.61 3.21
C LEU A 301 6.11 19.49 2.26
N GLU A 302 5.57 19.78 1.08
CA GLU A 302 6.28 20.58 0.08
C GLU A 302 6.56 22.00 0.59
N ALA A 303 5.58 22.64 1.24
CA ALA A 303 5.73 23.95 1.86
C ALA A 303 6.75 23.93 3.02
N LYS A 304 6.94 22.77 3.67
CA LYS A 304 7.97 22.55 4.70
C LYS A 304 9.35 22.22 4.09
N GLY A 305 9.49 22.18 2.77
CA GLY A 305 10.73 21.80 2.09
C GLY A 305 11.08 20.32 2.23
N LEU A 306 10.08 19.47 2.44
CA LEU A 306 10.20 18.01 2.55
C LEU A 306 9.54 17.34 1.34
N ARG A 307 10.09 16.20 0.92
CA ARG A 307 9.52 15.37 -0.16
C ARG A 307 8.82 14.18 0.43
N LEU A 308 7.63 13.87 -0.06
CA LEU A 308 7.04 12.54 0.10
C LEU A 308 7.57 11.66 -1.03
N VAL A 309 8.03 10.45 -0.72
CA VAL A 309 8.59 9.50 -1.69
C VAL A 309 8.08 8.08 -1.39
N THR A 310 8.14 7.19 -2.39
CA THR A 310 7.82 5.77 -2.14
C THR A 310 8.92 5.07 -1.36
N ILE A 311 8.63 3.88 -0.84
CA ILE A 311 9.62 3.06 -0.13
C ILE A 311 10.78 2.63 -1.04
N ARG A 312 10.53 2.25 -2.30
CA ARG A 312 11.62 1.94 -3.24
C ARG A 312 12.52 3.14 -3.51
N GLU A 313 11.96 4.33 -3.72
CA GLU A 313 12.79 5.53 -3.88
C GLU A 313 13.61 5.81 -2.61
N ALA A 314 13.04 5.58 -1.42
CA ALA A 314 13.77 5.72 -0.18
C ALA A 314 14.96 4.77 -0.04
N ILE A 315 14.81 3.51 -0.45
CA ILE A 315 15.89 2.53 -0.49
C ILE A 315 17.00 2.99 -1.45
N ASP A 316 16.66 3.49 -2.63
CA ASP A 316 17.63 4.01 -3.60
C ASP A 316 18.38 5.23 -3.07
N MET A 317 17.67 6.16 -2.43
CA MET A 317 18.27 7.32 -1.77
C MET A 317 19.26 6.90 -0.67
N GLN A 318 18.89 5.95 0.19
CA GLN A 318 19.76 5.45 1.26
C GLN A 318 21.00 4.74 0.69
N SER A 319 20.83 3.95 -0.37
CA SER A 319 21.92 3.22 -1.03
C SER A 319 22.94 4.17 -1.66
N ARG A 320 22.48 5.17 -2.43
CA ARG A 320 23.35 6.21 -3.02
C ARG A 320 24.12 6.99 -1.96
N ARG A 321 23.47 7.36 -0.85
CA ARG A 321 24.12 8.08 0.25
C ARG A 321 25.19 7.23 0.93
N SER A 322 24.92 5.94 1.12
CA SER A 322 25.88 5.01 1.73
C SER A 322 27.12 4.83 0.83
N GLN A 323 26.91 4.71 -0.49
CA GLN A 323 28.00 4.66 -1.47
C GLN A 323 28.86 5.94 -1.47
N LEU A 324 28.21 7.11 -1.44
CA LEU A 324 28.93 8.40 -1.37
C LEU A 324 29.72 8.55 -0.07
N ALA A 325 29.18 8.10 1.06
CA ALA A 325 29.88 8.14 2.34
C ALA A 325 31.09 7.19 2.42
N MET A 326 31.07 6.08 1.68
CA MET A 326 32.22 5.17 1.57
C MET A 326 33.29 5.65 0.59
N ALA A 327 32.95 6.57 -0.31
CA ALA A 327 33.86 7.13 -1.31
C ALA A 327 34.64 8.36 -0.82
N GLN A 328 34.35 8.84 0.39
CA GLN A 328 35.01 9.97 1.06
C GLN A 328 35.98 9.48 2.13
#